data_AF-A0A6G3ZET0-F1
#
_entry.id   AF-A0A6G3ZET0-F1
#
_cell.length_a   1.000
_cell.length_b   1.000
_cell.length_c   1.000
_cell.angle_alpha   90.00
_cell.angle_beta   90.00
_cell.angle_gamma   90.00
#
_symmetry.space_group_name_H-M   'P 1'
#
loop_
_entity.id
_entity.type
_entity.pdbx_description
1 polymer ?
#
loop_
_entity_poly.entity_id
_entity_poly.type
_entity_poly.pdbx_seq_one_letter_code
_entity_poly.pdbx_strand_id
1 'polypeptide(L)'
;MPLRVSSVCLAVLLVLAGCSGSPPPDAASTTTADPTAGTAATAESPTTRDASTASTTTLPTRATLSAADLSASERDLLRRAVENESVRVTRSNLTGELTPDTDGWYARYRGTLYELSWERGGFYGEYHLGNATVVNASSVESSDGVVAYENLTADARELFEAARAKEDVEGYGAEAFPDQLRSNRYVTYEGEYYELRLAVADYVAYRLSVEDVES
;
A
#
# COMPACT_ATOMS: atom_id res chain seq x y z
N MET A 1 30.65 -15.28 57.75
CA MET A 1 30.08 -13.95 57.44
C MET A 1 28.82 -14.15 56.58
N PRO A 2 27.79 -13.31 56.76
CA PRO A 2 26.37 -13.71 56.80
C PRO A 2 25.63 -13.71 55.45
N LEU A 3 24.52 -14.47 55.43
CA LEU A 3 23.43 -14.45 54.46
C LEU A 3 22.85 -13.04 54.23
N ARG A 4 22.44 -12.74 52.99
CA ARG A 4 21.37 -11.77 52.72
C ARG A 4 20.37 -12.32 51.71
N VAL A 5 19.20 -12.66 52.26
CA VAL A 5 17.92 -12.86 51.58
C VAL A 5 17.25 -11.49 51.45
N SER A 6 16.64 -11.20 50.30
CA SER A 6 15.60 -10.17 50.10
C SER A 6 14.77 -10.68 48.92
N SER A 7 13.59 -11.28 49.03
CA SER A 7 12.38 -10.93 49.81
C SER A 7 11.96 -9.48 49.61
N VAL A 8 11.45 -9.19 48.41
CA VAL A 8 10.50 -8.11 48.17
C VAL A 8 9.19 -8.76 47.76
N CYS A 9 8.34 -8.99 48.76
CA CYS A 9 6.90 -9.08 48.58
C CYS A 9 6.38 -7.65 48.45
N LEU A 10 5.68 -7.32 47.36
CA LEU A 10 4.61 -6.32 47.44
C LEU A 10 3.43 -6.80 46.60
N ALA A 11 2.30 -6.80 47.28
CA ALA A 11 1.03 -7.34 46.88
C ALA A 11 0.10 -6.22 46.36
N VAL A 12 -0.70 -6.57 45.36
CA VAL A 12 -2.14 -6.25 45.19
C VAL A 12 -2.55 -4.79 44.92
N LEU A 13 -3.23 -4.57 43.79
CA LEU A 13 -4.62 -4.08 43.78
C LEU A 13 -5.30 -4.25 42.41
N LEU A 14 -6.45 -4.94 42.45
CA LEU A 14 -7.43 -5.12 41.38
C LEU A 14 -8.10 -3.79 41.00
N VAL A 15 -8.38 -3.61 39.70
CA VAL A 15 -9.59 -2.90 39.25
C VAL A 15 -10.27 -3.74 38.17
N LEU A 16 -11.38 -4.38 38.54
CA LEU A 16 -12.38 -4.87 37.61
C LEU A 16 -13.20 -3.68 37.09
N ALA A 17 -13.27 -3.52 35.78
CA ALA A 17 -14.37 -2.82 35.14
C ALA A 17 -14.79 -3.64 33.92
N GLY A 18 -15.89 -4.39 34.07
CA GLY A 18 -16.57 -5.04 32.97
C GLY A 18 -17.28 -4.02 32.09
N CYS A 19 -17.31 -4.29 30.79
CA CYS A 19 -18.31 -3.71 29.89
C CYS A 19 -18.84 -4.85 29.01
N SER A 20 -19.78 -5.61 29.56
CA SER A 20 -20.67 -6.50 28.80
C SER A 20 -21.71 -5.64 28.09
N GLY A 21 -21.80 -5.74 26.76
CA GLY A 21 -22.81 -5.04 25.98
C GLY A 21 -22.81 -5.42 24.50
N SER A 22 -23.33 -6.61 24.18
CA SER A 22 -23.81 -6.93 22.83
C SER A 22 -25.27 -6.52 22.68
N PRO A 23 -25.63 -5.80 21.61
CA PRO A 23 -26.99 -5.80 21.08
C PRO A 23 -27.14 -6.76 19.86
N PRO A 24 -28.37 -7.28 19.62
CA PRO A 24 -28.66 -8.35 18.66
C PRO A 24 -28.66 -7.89 17.19
N PRO A 25 -28.65 -8.83 16.23
CA PRO A 25 -28.76 -8.53 14.81
C PRO A 25 -30.22 -8.34 14.41
N ASP A 26 -30.59 -7.15 13.94
CA ASP A 26 -31.90 -6.92 13.34
C ASP A 26 -31.81 -6.79 11.82
N ALA A 27 -32.42 -7.82 11.20
CA ALA A 27 -33.29 -7.79 10.04
C ALA A 27 -32.93 -6.90 8.84
N ALA A 28 -32.72 -7.60 7.72
CA ALA A 28 -32.86 -7.10 6.37
C ALA A 28 -34.15 -6.29 6.15
N SER A 29 -34.02 -5.23 5.36
CA SER A 29 -35.12 -4.69 4.56
C SER A 29 -34.57 -4.21 3.22
N THR A 30 -34.66 -5.09 2.23
CA THR A 30 -34.65 -4.75 0.81
C THR A 30 -35.79 -3.80 0.51
N THR A 31 -35.51 -2.64 -0.08
CA THR A 31 -36.52 -1.90 -0.83
C THR A 31 -35.92 -1.37 -2.13
N THR A 32 -36.44 -1.92 -3.22
CA THR A 32 -36.26 -1.57 -4.62
C THR A 32 -36.70 -0.13 -4.89
N ALA A 33 -35.89 0.65 -5.62
CA ALA A 33 -36.35 1.84 -6.32
C ALA A 33 -36.19 1.59 -7.83
N ASP A 34 -37.33 1.61 -8.52
CA ASP A 34 -37.49 1.47 -9.97
C ASP A 34 -37.06 2.77 -10.69
N PRO A 35 -36.60 2.72 -11.96
CA PRO A 35 -36.11 3.88 -12.70
C PRO A 35 -37.28 4.67 -13.32
N THR A 36 -37.23 6.00 -13.22
CA THR A 36 -38.12 6.87 -14.00
C THR A 36 -37.37 7.37 -15.23
N ALA A 37 -37.83 6.94 -16.41
CA ALA A 37 -37.51 7.51 -17.71
C ALA A 37 -38.52 8.60 -18.11
N GLY A 38 -38.07 9.59 -18.89
CA GLY A 38 -38.92 10.61 -19.55
C GLY A 38 -38.28 12.00 -19.52
N THR A 39 -37.32 12.33 -20.40
CA THR A 39 -37.50 12.94 -21.74
C THR A 39 -37.94 14.41 -21.71
N ALA A 40 -37.03 15.32 -22.10
CA ALA A 40 -37.35 16.46 -22.95
C ALA A 40 -36.10 16.88 -23.74
N ALA A 41 -36.18 16.74 -25.06
CA ALA A 41 -35.22 17.25 -26.02
C ALA A 41 -35.32 18.77 -26.14
N THR A 42 -34.19 19.46 -26.22
CA THR A 42 -34.12 20.80 -26.84
C THR A 42 -33.06 20.72 -27.92
N ALA A 43 -33.51 20.89 -29.16
CA ALA A 43 -32.67 21.02 -30.33
C ALA A 43 -32.15 22.46 -30.41
N GLU A 44 -30.84 22.63 -30.56
CA GLU A 44 -30.24 23.87 -31.01
C GLU A 44 -29.44 23.63 -32.30
N SER A 45 -29.61 24.59 -33.22
CA SER A 45 -29.24 24.57 -34.64
C SER A 45 -27.73 24.68 -34.88
N PRO A 46 -27.19 24.18 -36.01
CA PRO A 46 -25.77 24.28 -36.31
C PRO A 46 -25.43 25.71 -36.75
N THR A 47 -24.53 26.37 -36.03
CA THR A 47 -23.90 27.61 -36.50
C THR A 47 -22.51 27.27 -37.03
N THR A 48 -22.37 27.30 -38.36
CA THR A 48 -21.09 27.32 -39.05
C THR A 48 -20.33 28.59 -38.68
N ARG A 49 -19.09 28.45 -38.18
CA ARG A 49 -18.13 29.56 -38.11
C ARG A 49 -16.77 29.10 -38.61
N ASP A 50 -16.31 29.84 -39.61
CA ASP A 50 -15.06 29.72 -40.33
C ASP A 50 -13.80 29.75 -39.45
N ALA A 51 -12.80 29.03 -39.97
CA ALA A 51 -11.37 29.35 -40.01
C ALA A 51 -10.62 29.71 -38.73
N SER A 52 -9.71 28.79 -38.39
CA SER A 52 -8.28 29.03 -38.14
C SER A 52 -7.91 30.13 -37.14
N THR A 53 -7.63 29.68 -35.93
CA THR A 53 -6.44 30.12 -35.20
C THR A 53 -5.72 28.86 -34.74
N ALA A 54 -4.57 28.58 -35.35
CA ALA A 54 -3.60 27.69 -34.74
C ALA A 54 -3.27 28.26 -33.36
N SER A 55 -3.70 27.57 -32.30
CA SER A 55 -3.24 27.85 -30.96
C SER A 55 -1.76 27.53 -30.94
N THR A 56 -0.92 28.55 -31.01
CA THR A 56 0.48 28.42 -30.64
C THR A 56 0.47 28.20 -29.13
N THR A 57 0.38 26.94 -28.71
CA THR A 57 0.60 26.54 -27.32
C THR A 57 2.01 27.02 -26.97
N THR A 58 2.08 28.15 -26.27
CA THR A 58 3.33 28.63 -25.73
C THR A 58 3.64 27.66 -24.62
N LEU A 59 4.54 26.69 -24.87
CA LEU A 59 4.98 25.77 -23.82
C LEU A 59 5.40 26.63 -22.63
N PRO A 60 4.81 26.41 -21.43
CA PRO A 60 5.23 27.14 -20.26
C PRO A 60 6.74 26.98 -20.09
N THR A 61 7.41 28.02 -19.57
CA THR A 61 8.84 28.02 -19.22
C THR A 61 9.12 27.13 -18.00
N ARG A 62 8.49 25.96 -17.95
CA ARG A 62 8.68 24.93 -16.94
C ARG A 62 9.90 24.10 -17.32
N ALA A 63 10.69 23.70 -16.33
CA ALA A 63 11.90 22.92 -16.56
C ALA A 63 11.53 21.60 -17.27
N THR A 64 12.12 21.37 -18.43
CA THR A 64 12.00 20.08 -19.13
C THR A 64 13.12 19.18 -18.64
N LEU A 65 12.77 18.05 -18.02
CA LEU A 65 13.72 17.00 -17.69
C LEU A 65 14.10 16.24 -18.96
N SER A 66 15.40 16.16 -19.20
CA SER A 66 15.92 15.17 -20.12
C SER A 66 15.90 13.82 -19.43
N ALA A 67 15.33 12.79 -20.08
CA ALA A 67 15.42 11.42 -19.57
C ALA A 67 16.87 10.94 -19.38
N ALA A 68 17.84 11.56 -20.07
CA ALA A 68 19.26 11.25 -19.91
C ALA A 68 19.80 11.64 -18.51
N ASP A 69 19.22 12.69 -17.91
CA ASP A 69 19.65 13.24 -16.61
C ASP A 69 18.99 12.49 -15.43
N LEU A 70 17.95 11.69 -15.71
CA LEU A 70 17.29 10.84 -14.73
C LEU A 70 18.16 9.64 -14.34
N SER A 71 18.06 9.23 -13.08
CA SER A 71 18.64 7.98 -12.60
C SER A 71 18.03 6.76 -13.30
N ALA A 72 18.67 5.59 -13.17
CA ALA A 72 18.15 4.36 -13.78
C ALA A 72 16.72 4.02 -13.28
N SER A 73 16.47 4.16 -11.97
CA SER A 73 15.15 3.91 -11.37
C SER A 73 14.10 4.91 -11.85
N GLU A 74 14.44 6.19 -12.00
CA GLU A 74 13.51 7.22 -12.50
C GLU A 74 13.21 7.06 -13.99
N ARG A 75 14.21 6.67 -14.79
CA ARG A 75 13.97 6.33 -16.20
C ARG A 75 13.03 5.14 -16.34
N ASP A 76 13.21 4.11 -15.51
CA ASP A 76 12.30 2.96 -15.50
C ASP A 76 10.89 3.38 -15.09
N LEU A 77 10.78 4.24 -14.08
CA LEU A 77 9.50 4.77 -13.64
C LEU A 77 8.80 5.58 -14.73
N LEU A 78 9.50 6.51 -15.37
CA LEU A 78 8.98 7.30 -16.49
C LEU A 78 8.55 6.39 -17.65
N ARG A 79 9.38 5.39 -18.00
CA ARG A 79 9.02 4.39 -19.02
C ARG A 79 7.72 3.68 -18.67
N ARG A 80 7.57 3.18 -17.44
CA ARG A 80 6.35 2.50 -16.99
C ARG A 80 5.14 3.43 -17.01
N ALA A 81 5.32 4.69 -16.63
CA ALA A 81 4.25 5.69 -16.70
C ALA A 81 3.79 5.93 -18.15
N VAL A 82 4.73 6.07 -19.09
CA VAL A 82 4.42 6.21 -20.53
C VAL A 82 3.74 4.97 -21.10
N GLU A 83 4.18 3.77 -20.72
CA GLU A 83 3.61 2.51 -21.22
C GLU A 83 2.20 2.22 -20.65
N ASN A 84 1.86 2.76 -19.48
CA ASN A 84 0.62 2.45 -18.76
C ASN A 84 -0.25 3.70 -18.47
N GLU A 85 0.08 4.85 -19.05
CA GLU A 85 -0.48 6.20 -18.80
C GLU A 85 -0.27 6.73 -17.36
N SER A 86 -0.15 5.84 -16.38
CA SER A 86 0.17 6.17 -15.01
C SER A 86 0.90 5.03 -14.29
N VAL A 87 1.58 5.37 -13.21
CA VAL A 87 2.26 4.42 -12.33
C VAL A 87 2.17 4.89 -10.89
N ARG A 88 1.97 3.94 -9.97
CA ARG A 88 1.97 4.21 -8.53
C ARG A 88 3.35 3.96 -7.94
N VAL A 89 3.75 4.81 -7.01
CA VAL A 89 5.02 4.75 -6.28
C VAL A 89 4.86 5.25 -4.85
N THR A 90 5.74 4.81 -3.97
CA THR A 90 5.92 5.38 -2.63
C THR A 90 7.02 6.44 -2.66
N ARG A 91 6.98 7.39 -1.73
CA ARG A 91 8.01 8.45 -1.64
C ARG A 91 9.42 7.91 -1.44
N SER A 92 9.56 6.80 -0.72
CA SER A 92 10.84 6.13 -0.48
C SER A 92 11.54 5.70 -1.78
N ASN A 93 10.77 5.47 -2.85
CA ASN A 93 11.29 5.02 -4.13
C ASN A 93 11.67 6.19 -5.06
N LEU A 94 11.48 7.43 -4.60
CA LEU A 94 11.77 8.67 -5.35
C LEU A 94 12.96 9.37 -4.70
N THR A 95 14.15 9.18 -5.27
CA THR A 95 15.40 9.70 -4.69
C THR A 95 16.10 10.75 -5.56
N GLY A 96 15.47 11.20 -6.65
CA GLY A 96 16.08 12.13 -7.61
C GLY A 96 15.19 13.32 -7.97
N GLU A 97 15.24 13.73 -9.23
CA GLU A 97 14.53 14.89 -9.77
C GLU A 97 13.02 14.65 -9.92
N LEU A 98 12.62 13.39 -10.13
CA LEU A 98 11.23 13.01 -10.39
C LEU A 98 10.43 12.89 -9.07
N THR A 99 10.18 14.03 -8.40
CA THR A 99 9.52 14.07 -7.09
C THR A 99 8.12 14.69 -7.13
N PRO A 100 7.20 14.28 -6.23
CA PRO A 100 5.81 14.73 -6.26
C PRO A 100 5.61 16.15 -5.73
N ASP A 101 6.60 16.72 -5.04
CA ASP A 101 6.50 18.04 -4.40
C ASP A 101 6.79 19.18 -5.38
N THR A 102 7.02 18.87 -6.65
CA THR A 102 7.37 19.85 -7.67
C THR A 102 6.29 19.85 -8.75
N ASP A 103 5.59 20.98 -8.86
CA ASP A 103 4.49 21.14 -9.81
C ASP A 103 4.99 21.28 -11.26
N GLY A 104 4.34 20.54 -12.17
CA GLY A 104 4.39 20.81 -13.61
C GLY A 104 5.74 20.55 -14.28
N TRP A 105 6.16 19.29 -14.33
CA TRP A 105 7.31 18.89 -15.12
C TRP A 105 6.92 18.50 -16.52
N TYR A 106 7.85 18.72 -17.46
CA TYR A 106 7.83 18.01 -18.72
C TYR A 106 9.01 17.06 -18.77
N ALA A 107 8.83 15.87 -19.35
CA ALA A 107 9.93 14.96 -19.64
C ALA A 107 9.93 14.56 -21.11
N ARG A 108 11.10 14.62 -21.74
CA ARG A 108 11.25 14.10 -23.11
C ARG A 108 11.68 12.64 -23.06
N TYR A 109 10.83 11.74 -23.53
CA TYR A 109 11.08 10.30 -23.59
C TYR A 109 10.91 9.80 -25.04
N ARG A 110 11.97 9.17 -25.57
CA ARG A 110 12.03 8.70 -26.97
C ARG A 110 11.67 9.76 -28.03
N GLY A 111 11.94 11.03 -27.72
CA GLY A 111 11.69 12.14 -28.63
C GLY A 111 10.33 12.83 -28.44
N THR A 112 9.37 12.24 -27.73
CA THR A 112 8.08 12.85 -27.40
C THR A 112 8.15 13.61 -26.08
N LEU A 113 7.50 14.77 -26.01
CA LEU A 113 7.38 15.55 -24.78
C LEU A 113 6.11 15.16 -24.01
N TYR A 114 6.28 14.74 -22.76
CA TYR A 114 5.18 14.40 -21.88
C TYR A 114 5.04 15.44 -20.77
N GLU A 115 3.82 15.86 -20.45
CA GLU A 115 3.49 16.55 -19.20
C GLU A 115 3.37 15.52 -18.10
N LEU A 116 4.07 15.75 -16.99
CA LEU A 116 4.03 14.90 -15.81
C LEU A 116 3.12 15.54 -14.76
N SER A 117 2.20 14.75 -14.22
CA SER A 117 1.37 15.16 -13.10
C SER A 117 1.48 14.17 -11.95
N TRP A 118 1.48 14.71 -10.75
CA TRP A 118 1.55 13.95 -9.51
C TRP A 118 0.26 14.12 -8.73
N GLU A 119 -0.38 13.01 -8.43
CA GLU A 119 -1.52 12.96 -7.52
C GLU A 119 -1.06 12.29 -6.24
N ARG A 120 -1.21 12.98 -5.10
CA ARG A 120 -1.06 12.32 -3.80
C ARG A 120 -2.20 11.32 -3.67
N GLY A 121 -1.84 10.05 -3.63
CA GLY A 121 -2.77 8.97 -3.36
C GLY A 121 -3.07 8.82 -1.87
N GLY A 122 -3.64 7.67 -1.53
CA GLY A 122 -3.80 7.24 -0.14
C GLY A 122 -2.48 6.80 0.51
N PHE A 123 -2.61 6.21 1.69
CA PHE A 123 -1.53 5.46 2.31
C PHE A 123 -1.51 4.04 1.74
N TYR A 124 -0.31 3.51 1.50
CA TYR A 124 -0.10 2.10 1.19
C TYR A 124 0.65 1.47 2.35
N GLY A 125 0.13 0.35 2.84
CA GLY A 125 0.85 -0.48 3.80
C GLY A 125 2.00 -1.17 3.08
N GLU A 126 3.24 -0.86 3.47
CA GLU A 126 4.35 -1.78 3.29
C GLU A 126 4.29 -2.77 4.43
N TYR A 127 4.26 -4.04 4.08
CA TYR A 127 4.20 -5.14 5.01
C TYR A 127 5.59 -5.77 5.07
N HIS A 128 6.13 -5.90 6.28
CA HIS A 128 7.37 -6.63 6.53
C HIS A 128 7.06 -7.83 7.38
N LEU A 129 7.43 -9.02 6.90
CA LEU A 129 7.46 -10.21 7.73
C LEU A 129 8.84 -10.30 8.39
N GLY A 130 8.92 -9.84 9.63
CA GLY A 130 10.15 -9.90 10.42
C GLY A 130 10.49 -11.32 10.88
N ASN A 131 11.75 -11.50 11.26
CA ASN A 131 12.35 -12.75 11.72
C ASN A 131 11.39 -13.65 12.51
N ALA A 132 11.10 -14.82 11.96
CA ALA A 132 10.35 -15.85 12.67
C ALA A 132 11.18 -16.31 13.87
N THR A 133 10.76 -15.96 15.08
CA THR A 133 11.55 -16.18 16.30
C THR A 133 10.89 -17.24 17.16
N VAL A 134 11.67 -18.22 17.62
CA VAL A 134 11.18 -19.25 18.55
C VAL A 134 10.73 -18.59 19.86
N VAL A 135 9.51 -18.91 20.29
CA VAL A 135 8.93 -18.45 21.55
C VAL A 135 8.52 -19.63 22.42
N ASN A 136 8.47 -19.40 23.74
CA ASN A 136 8.02 -20.42 24.68
C ASN A 136 6.52 -20.69 24.49
N ALA A 137 6.10 -21.95 24.55
CA ALA A 137 4.68 -22.32 24.45
C ALA A 137 3.81 -21.62 25.50
N SER A 138 4.34 -21.35 26.69
CA SER A 138 3.63 -20.60 27.75
C SER A 138 3.40 -19.11 27.44
N SER A 139 4.09 -18.56 26.43
CA SER A 139 3.90 -17.18 25.96
C SER A 139 2.86 -17.05 24.85
N VAL A 140 2.34 -18.17 24.36
CA VAL A 140 1.24 -18.21 23.41
C VAL A 140 -0.06 -18.14 24.22
N GLU A 141 -0.65 -16.95 24.31
CA GLU A 141 -1.78 -16.67 25.21
C GLU A 141 -3.08 -17.41 24.81
N SER A 142 -3.22 -17.81 23.54
CA SER A 142 -4.35 -18.57 23.01
C SER A 142 -3.96 -19.38 21.77
N SER A 143 -4.68 -20.47 21.50
CA SER A 143 -4.58 -21.18 20.21
C SER A 143 -5.09 -20.35 19.03
N ASP A 144 -5.90 -19.32 19.31
CA ASP A 144 -6.34 -18.36 18.31
C ASP A 144 -5.13 -17.60 17.77
N GLY A 145 -4.88 -17.71 16.47
CA GLY A 145 -3.71 -17.14 15.80
C GLY A 145 -2.50 -18.06 15.71
N VAL A 146 -2.66 -19.37 15.95
CA VAL A 146 -1.64 -20.39 15.69
C VAL A 146 -2.03 -21.20 14.45
N VAL A 147 -1.10 -21.34 13.50
CA VAL A 147 -1.26 -22.25 12.34
C VAL A 147 -0.10 -23.24 12.31
N ALA A 148 -0.39 -24.51 12.01
CA ALA A 148 0.67 -25.51 11.83
C ALA A 148 1.32 -25.35 10.45
N TYR A 149 2.64 -25.49 10.36
CA TYR A 149 3.41 -25.27 9.13
C TYR A 149 2.91 -26.11 7.94
N GLU A 150 2.55 -27.36 8.18
CA GLU A 150 2.01 -28.27 7.17
C GLU A 150 0.68 -27.79 6.56
N ASN A 151 -0.05 -26.94 7.29
CA ASN A 151 -1.31 -26.36 6.86
C ASN A 151 -1.12 -25.03 6.12
N LEU A 152 0.10 -24.49 6.05
CA LEU A 152 0.40 -23.32 5.22
C LEU A 152 0.31 -23.68 3.72
N THR A 153 -0.13 -22.73 2.90
CA THR A 153 0.00 -22.80 1.44
C THR A 153 1.48 -22.79 1.03
N ALA A 154 1.78 -23.17 -0.22
CA ALA A 154 3.15 -23.17 -0.72
C ALA A 154 3.80 -21.78 -0.57
N ASP A 155 3.12 -20.73 -1.02
CA ASP A 155 3.58 -19.35 -0.92
C ASP A 155 3.81 -18.92 0.55
N ALA A 156 2.89 -19.29 1.45
CA ALA A 156 3.06 -18.97 2.87
C ALA A 156 4.23 -19.71 3.53
N ARG A 157 4.53 -20.95 3.09
CA ARG A 157 5.71 -21.68 3.56
C ARG A 157 6.99 -21.04 3.06
N GLU A 158 7.06 -20.64 1.80
CA GLU A 158 8.24 -19.97 1.24
C GLU A 158 8.58 -18.70 2.03
N LEU A 159 7.57 -17.85 2.29
CA LEU A 159 7.76 -16.64 3.08
C LEU A 159 8.12 -16.93 4.54
N PHE A 160 7.51 -17.95 5.15
CA PHE A 160 7.89 -18.39 6.50
C PHE A 160 9.35 -18.86 6.57
N GLU A 161 9.79 -19.65 5.59
CA GLU A 161 11.17 -20.16 5.51
C GLU A 161 12.18 -19.02 5.34
N ALA A 162 11.87 -18.03 4.49
CA ALA A 162 12.68 -16.81 4.34
C ALA A 162 12.75 -16.04 5.67
N ALA A 163 11.61 -15.81 6.34
CA ALA A 163 11.57 -15.16 7.64
C ALA A 163 12.34 -15.93 8.72
N ARG A 164 12.33 -17.28 8.68
CA ARG A 164 13.12 -18.13 9.60
C ARG A 164 14.61 -18.05 9.31
N ALA A 165 14.99 -17.90 8.04
CA ALA A 165 16.38 -17.65 7.62
C ALA A 165 16.88 -16.23 7.99
N LYS A 166 16.01 -15.40 8.59
CA LYS A 166 16.26 -13.98 8.90
C LYS A 166 16.49 -13.13 7.65
N GLU A 167 15.85 -13.51 6.57
CA GLU A 167 15.75 -12.69 5.38
C GLU A 167 14.60 -11.70 5.55
N ASP A 168 14.86 -10.43 5.27
CA ASP A 168 13.81 -9.42 5.28
C ASP A 168 12.91 -9.64 4.06
N VAL A 169 11.65 -9.97 4.31
CA VAL A 169 10.62 -10.08 3.28
C VAL A 169 9.79 -8.80 3.30
N GLU A 170 9.83 -8.05 2.21
CA GLU A 170 9.05 -6.85 1.98
C GLU A 170 7.99 -7.06 0.89
N GLY A 171 6.83 -6.45 1.08
CA GLY A 171 5.73 -6.52 0.12
C GLY A 171 4.82 -5.31 0.22
N TYR A 172 4.31 -4.86 -0.92
CA TYR A 172 3.39 -3.73 -1.00
C TYR A 172 1.95 -4.21 -1.05
N GLY A 173 1.12 -3.74 -0.14
CA GLY A 173 -0.29 -4.08 -0.08
C GLY A 173 -0.57 -5.36 0.70
N ALA A 174 -1.80 -5.50 1.15
CA ALA A 174 -2.23 -6.62 1.99
C ALA A 174 -2.19 -7.94 1.22
N GLU A 175 -2.32 -7.88 -0.10
CA GLU A 175 -2.24 -8.97 -1.06
C GLU A 175 -0.83 -9.56 -1.23
N ALA A 176 0.21 -8.82 -0.84
CA ALA A 176 1.59 -9.31 -0.95
C ALA A 176 1.92 -10.43 0.04
N PHE A 177 1.11 -10.60 1.09
CA PHE A 177 1.27 -11.64 2.10
C PHE A 177 0.02 -12.53 2.16
N PRO A 178 0.19 -13.86 2.09
CA PRO A 178 -0.91 -14.80 2.23
C PRO A 178 -1.70 -14.56 3.53
N ASP A 179 -3.04 -14.65 3.45
CA ASP A 179 -3.96 -14.43 4.57
C ASP A 179 -3.59 -15.21 5.83
N GLN A 180 -3.00 -16.40 5.65
CA GLN A 180 -2.53 -17.24 6.75
C GLN A 180 -1.44 -16.56 7.59
N LEU A 181 -0.52 -15.81 6.98
CA LEU A 181 0.54 -15.10 7.72
C LEU A 181 0.03 -13.76 8.28
N ARG A 182 -1.05 -13.21 7.73
CA ARG A 182 -1.69 -11.98 8.22
C ARG A 182 -2.64 -12.24 9.39
N SER A 183 -3.29 -13.40 9.39
CA SER A 183 -4.32 -13.78 10.37
C SER A 183 -3.77 -14.61 11.53
N ASN A 184 -2.57 -15.17 11.39
CA ASN A 184 -1.93 -15.96 12.44
C ASN A 184 -0.65 -15.27 12.91
N ARG A 185 -0.51 -15.14 14.22
CA ARG A 185 0.67 -14.58 14.88
C ARG A 185 1.76 -15.63 15.07
N TYR A 186 1.40 -16.92 15.10
CA TYR A 186 2.33 -18.00 15.37
C TYR A 186 2.24 -19.11 14.33
N VAL A 187 3.39 -19.68 13.99
CA VAL A 187 3.51 -20.91 13.21
C VAL A 187 4.12 -21.99 14.07
N THR A 188 3.47 -23.16 14.14
CA THR A 188 4.07 -24.34 14.79
C THR A 188 4.88 -25.13 13.76
N TYR A 189 6.17 -25.32 14.01
CA TYR A 189 7.09 -26.04 13.14
C TYR A 189 8.07 -26.86 13.99
N GLU A 190 8.22 -28.15 13.68
CA GLU A 190 9.11 -29.08 14.42
C GLU A 190 8.90 -29.12 15.95
N GLY A 191 7.67 -28.84 16.41
CA GLY A 191 7.32 -28.82 17.83
C GLY A 191 7.64 -27.51 18.55
N GLU A 192 8.18 -26.51 17.84
CA GLU A 192 8.42 -25.16 18.33
C GLU A 192 7.36 -24.18 17.82
N TYR A 193 7.16 -23.10 18.55
CA TYR A 193 6.31 -21.98 18.14
C TYR A 193 7.18 -20.85 17.63
N TYR A 194 6.94 -20.42 16.40
CA TYR A 194 7.60 -19.26 15.80
C TYR A 194 6.63 -18.08 15.80
N GLU A 195 6.99 -16.98 16.46
CA GLU A 195 6.26 -15.72 16.36
C GLU A 195 6.56 -15.05 15.01
N LEU A 196 5.51 -14.80 14.23
CA LEU A 196 5.53 -13.97 13.05
C LEU A 196 5.32 -12.52 13.45
N ARG A 197 6.18 -11.63 12.98
CA ARG A 197 6.03 -10.20 13.19
C ARG A 197 5.73 -9.53 11.88
N LEU A 198 4.45 -9.31 11.62
CA LEU A 198 4.02 -8.47 10.51
C LEU A 198 4.05 -7.01 10.96
N ALA A 199 5.02 -6.24 10.48
CA ALA A 199 5.01 -4.80 10.65
C ALA A 199 4.30 -4.17 9.44
N VAL A 200 3.39 -3.23 9.71
CA VAL A 200 2.74 -2.44 8.67
C VAL A 200 3.21 -1.01 8.83
N ALA A 201 3.85 -0.48 7.79
CA ALA A 201 4.22 0.91 7.72
C ALA A 201 3.38 1.59 6.63
N ASP A 202 2.69 2.67 7.01
CA ASP A 202 1.89 3.46 6.07
C ASP A 202 2.80 4.45 5.34
N TYR A 203 3.02 4.20 4.04
CA TYR A 203 3.72 5.14 3.17
C TYR A 203 2.72 5.94 2.36
N VAL A 204 3.00 7.24 2.22
CA VAL A 204 2.27 8.06 1.27
C VAL A 204 2.59 7.56 -0.13
N ALA A 205 1.56 7.06 -0.81
CA ALA A 205 1.64 6.70 -2.21
C ALA A 205 1.34 7.91 -3.08
N TYR A 206 1.98 7.96 -4.23
CA TYR A 206 1.76 8.94 -5.26
C TYR A 206 1.48 8.21 -6.57
N ARG A 207 0.63 8.81 -7.40
CA ARG A 207 0.45 8.41 -8.78
C ARG A 207 1.14 9.43 -9.66
N LEU A 208 2.09 8.95 -10.46
CA LEU A 208 2.64 9.69 -11.59
C LEU A 208 1.77 9.38 -12.81
N SER A 209 1.21 10.40 -13.42
CA SER A 209 0.50 10.28 -14.69
C SER A 209 1.24 11.09 -15.76
N VAL A 210 1.15 10.64 -17.01
CA VAL A 210 1.78 11.31 -18.14
C VAL A 210 0.78 11.59 -19.24
N GLU A 211 0.89 12.75 -19.86
CA GLU A 211 0.06 13.16 -20.99
C GLU A 211 0.97 13.62 -22.14
N ASP A 212 0.69 13.18 -23.36
CA ASP A 212 1.41 13.65 -24.54
C ASP A 212 1.01 15.10 -24.84
N VAL A 213 2.00 15.98 -24.96
CA VAL A 213 1.78 17.42 -25.19
C VAL A 213 1.73 17.74 -26.68
N GLU A 214 2.28 16.87 -27.52
CA GLU A 214 2.45 17.08 -28.95
C GLU A 214 1.44 16.28 -29.81
N SER A 215 0.48 15.56 -29.18
CA SER A 215 -0.55 14.74 -29.85
C SER A 215 -1.81 15.50 -30.27
#